data_AF-A0A955J9A4-F1
#
_entry.id   AF-A0A955J9A4-F1
#
_cell.length_a   1.000
_cell.length_b   1.000
_cell.length_c   1.000
_cell.angle_alpha   90.00
_cell.angle_beta   90.00
_cell.angle_gamma   90.00
#
_symmetry.space_group_name_H-M   'P 1'
#
loop_
_entity.id
_entity.type
_entity.pdbx_description
1 polymer ?
#
loop_
_entity_poly.entity_id
_entity_poly.type
_entity_poly.pdbx_seq_one_letter_code
_entity_poly.pdbx_strand_id
1 'polypeptide(L)'
;MADARTRSDDPPSLRVVRGELELALRVTDPDVVAELESVPEGAAREAHALKALRIGVTALQGARGQVDAAVVRKEGERLVAELRRSLDAHREGLGGRLETTLKEWFDPQSGKLPERIRGLVKKDGELETVLQRAVGSDGSALVATLRTHVGPESPLMKVLSPSQSEGLLHSLGQAVEKQLATQREHILQQFSLDRSDSALSRLVQELEKKHGDLTTELKGRIDHVVREFSMDEEGSALKRLVDRVDQAQKRITREFTLDEEASALGNLRKQLLDVLHEHEKRNVAFQQMVVEQLGRMQGAKEEEQRSTRHGLTFEQALFERVQAYAQGAGDVASFTGNETGLVRNDKKGDVVIQLGPDAVAAGARIVLEAKQDQSYSMRHAAEEIAAARNNRGAEVGVFVFSKRSAPEGLKVLQRMGSDVFVVWDAEDESSDTALEAALLLAKALVTRAATEKDEEAVDPERFERAILDIEKHANNLDDVTKAAETIRSGADRILTRVRIDQDAFRRQIEELRRLLDALRDA
;
A
#
# COMPACT_ATOMS: atom_id res chain seq x y z
N MET A 1 -35.58 -54.34 26.89
CA MET A 1 -35.09 -52.96 27.07
C MET A 1 -33.62 -53.03 27.42
N ALA A 2 -32.87 -52.07 26.86
CA ALA A 2 -31.42 -51.93 26.82
C ALA A 2 -30.67 -52.33 28.10
N ASP A 3 -29.48 -52.93 27.96
CA ASP A 3 -28.22 -52.20 28.18
C ASP A 3 -26.99 -53.04 27.76
N ALA A 4 -26.17 -52.55 26.84
CA ALA A 4 -24.89 -53.16 26.48
C ALA A 4 -23.92 -52.09 25.95
N ARG A 5 -23.05 -51.63 26.86
CA ARG A 5 -21.66 -51.16 26.69
C ARG A 5 -21.19 -50.75 25.30
N THR A 6 -20.83 -49.48 25.16
CA THR A 6 -19.55 -49.03 24.57
C THR A 6 -19.10 -47.74 25.27
N ARG A 7 -18.06 -47.83 26.11
CA ARG A 7 -17.26 -46.67 26.51
C ARG A 7 -16.24 -46.43 25.39
N SER A 8 -16.34 -45.31 24.70
CA SER A 8 -15.24 -44.79 23.88
C SER A 8 -14.41 -43.87 24.75
N ASP A 9 -13.17 -44.28 25.02
CA ASP A 9 -12.08 -43.38 25.36
C ASP A 9 -11.81 -42.50 24.13
N ASP A 10 -12.10 -41.21 24.25
CA ASP A 10 -11.51 -40.16 23.41
C ASP A 10 -11.12 -39.02 24.37
N PRO A 11 -9.86 -38.57 24.42
CA PRO A 11 -9.48 -37.41 25.21
C PRO A 11 -10.18 -36.17 24.65
N PRO A 12 -10.51 -35.16 25.50
CA PRO A 12 -11.10 -33.93 25.01
C PRO A 12 -10.14 -33.29 24.01
N SER A 13 -10.56 -33.28 22.75
CA SER A 13 -9.85 -32.63 21.66
C SER A 13 -9.62 -31.17 22.03
N LEU A 14 -8.34 -30.80 22.12
CA LEU A 14 -7.86 -29.43 22.21
C LEU A 14 -8.50 -28.62 21.07
N ARG A 15 -9.54 -27.84 21.39
CA ARG A 15 -9.97 -26.74 20.54
C ARG A 15 -8.93 -25.65 20.66
N VAL A 16 -8.05 -25.58 19.67
CA VAL A 16 -7.18 -24.42 19.45
C VAL A 16 -8.08 -23.21 19.16
N VAL A 17 -8.24 -22.33 20.14
CA VAL A 17 -8.73 -20.97 19.90
C VAL A 17 -7.54 -20.16 19.42
N ARG A 18 -7.51 -19.82 18.12
CA ARG A 18 -6.53 -18.92 17.53
C ARG A 18 -6.87 -17.48 17.92
N GLY A 19 -5.86 -16.70 18.31
CA GLY A 19 -5.77 -15.29 17.91
C GLY A 19 -5.62 -14.23 18.99
N GLU A 20 -5.64 -14.58 20.27
CA GLU A 20 -5.53 -13.59 21.35
C GLU A 20 -4.45 -14.01 22.35
N LEU A 21 -3.57 -13.06 22.69
CA LEU A 21 -2.53 -13.20 23.70
C LEU A 21 -2.77 -12.09 24.73
N GLU A 22 -3.09 -12.47 25.96
CA GLU A 22 -3.26 -11.52 27.05
C GLU A 22 -1.87 -11.14 27.59
N LEU A 23 -1.59 -9.83 27.62
CA LEU A 23 -0.27 -9.29 27.94
C LEU A 23 -0.41 -8.31 29.12
N ALA A 24 0.05 -8.70 30.30
CA ALA A 24 0.11 -7.82 31.47
C ALA A 24 1.46 -7.09 31.50
N LEU A 25 1.45 -5.80 31.17
CA LEU A 25 2.66 -4.97 31.15
C LEU A 25 2.67 -3.98 32.32
N ARG A 26 3.76 -3.97 33.10
CA ARG A 26 4.06 -2.86 34.00
C ARG A 26 4.92 -1.84 33.24
N VAL A 27 4.33 -0.70 32.91
CA VAL A 27 5.03 0.40 32.21
C VAL A 27 5.67 1.31 33.26
N THR A 28 7.00 1.47 33.19
CA THR A 28 7.79 2.31 34.12
C THR A 28 8.43 3.52 33.45
N ASP A 29 8.43 3.57 32.11
CA ASP A 29 8.98 4.68 31.34
C ASP A 29 8.10 5.93 31.49
N PRO A 30 8.64 7.08 31.98
CA PRO A 30 7.85 8.26 32.28
C PRO A 30 7.09 8.84 31.07
N ASP A 31 7.67 8.80 29.88
CA ASP A 31 7.07 9.38 28.67
C ASP A 31 5.91 8.50 28.19
N VAL A 32 6.07 7.18 28.25
CA VAL A 32 5.01 6.22 27.91
C VAL A 32 3.88 6.23 28.94
N VAL A 33 4.20 6.38 30.23
CA VAL A 33 3.20 6.54 31.30
C VAL A 33 2.37 7.81 31.06
N ALA A 34 3.01 8.95 30.80
CA ALA A 34 2.32 10.21 30.53
C ALA A 34 1.39 10.12 29.30
N GLU A 35 1.82 9.46 28.23
CA GLU A 35 1.00 9.24 27.03
C GLU A 35 -0.20 8.33 27.31
N LEU A 36 -0.03 7.25 28.09
CA LEU A 36 -1.13 6.33 28.45
C LEU A 36 -2.10 6.97 29.45
N GLU A 37 -1.63 7.80 30.37
CA GLU A 37 -2.44 8.55 31.31
C GLU A 37 -3.23 9.68 30.64
N SER A 38 -2.80 10.17 29.47
CA SER A 38 -3.56 11.13 28.67
C SER A 38 -4.93 10.59 28.21
N VAL A 39 -5.10 9.26 28.20
CA VAL A 39 -6.34 8.57 27.85
C VAL A 39 -7.02 8.01 29.11
N PRO A 40 -8.35 8.15 29.26
CA PRO A 40 -9.09 7.60 30.40
C PRO A 40 -8.92 6.08 30.55
N GLU A 41 -8.87 5.62 31.81
CA GLU A 41 -8.71 4.21 32.17
C GLU A 41 -9.84 3.31 31.64
N GLY A 42 -9.51 2.06 31.33
CA GLY A 42 -10.41 1.06 30.74
C GLY A 42 -10.16 0.84 29.25
N ALA A 43 -11.19 0.43 28.51
CA ALA A 43 -11.07 -0.02 27.12
C ALA A 43 -10.45 1.00 26.16
N ALA A 44 -10.58 2.31 26.44
CA ALA A 44 -9.98 3.36 25.61
C ALA A 44 -8.45 3.40 25.74
N ARG A 45 -7.92 3.29 26.98
CA ARG A 45 -6.48 3.21 27.24
C ARG A 45 -5.90 1.90 26.74
N GLU A 46 -6.61 0.78 26.89
CA GLU A 46 -6.20 -0.52 26.33
C GLU A 46 -6.11 -0.48 24.81
N ALA A 47 -7.11 0.06 24.12
CA ALA A 47 -7.09 0.21 22.66
C ALA A 47 -5.94 1.13 22.21
N HIS A 48 -5.65 2.18 22.97
CA HIS A 48 -4.53 3.07 22.69
C HIS A 48 -3.17 2.37 22.90
N ALA A 49 -3.01 1.64 24.00
CA ALA A 49 -1.83 0.83 24.29
C ALA A 49 -1.60 -0.25 23.21
N LEU A 50 -2.65 -0.96 22.81
CA LEU A 50 -2.60 -1.94 21.71
C LEU A 50 -2.18 -1.29 20.38
N LYS A 51 -2.65 -0.07 20.11
CA LYS A 51 -2.27 0.67 18.90
C LYS A 51 -0.80 1.06 18.93
N ALA A 52 -0.30 1.56 20.06
CA ALA A 52 1.11 1.87 20.26
C ALA A 52 1.98 0.61 20.12
N LEU A 53 1.56 -0.50 20.74
CA LEU A 53 2.23 -1.80 20.65
C LEU A 53 2.28 -2.31 19.20
N ARG A 54 1.17 -2.20 18.46
CA ARG A 54 1.10 -2.57 17.05
C ARG A 54 2.06 -1.75 16.18
N ILE A 55 2.16 -0.44 16.41
CA ILE A 55 3.12 0.43 15.72
C ILE A 55 4.54 0.02 16.08
N GLY A 56 4.83 -0.22 17.36
CA GLY A 56 6.14 -0.70 17.83
C GLY A 56 6.54 -2.03 17.20
N VAL A 57 5.65 -3.02 17.18
CA VAL A 57 5.89 -4.32 16.53
C VAL A 57 6.12 -4.16 15.02
N THR A 58 5.34 -3.31 14.35
CA THR A 58 5.52 -3.03 12.92
C THR A 58 6.88 -2.35 12.64
N ALA A 59 7.30 -1.43 13.51
CA ALA A 59 8.60 -0.77 13.42
C ALA A 59 9.75 -1.75 13.67
N LEU A 60 9.62 -2.65 14.65
CA LEU A 60 10.60 -3.70 14.94
C LEU A 60 10.67 -4.75 13.82
N GLN A 61 9.54 -5.07 13.17
CA GLN A 61 9.49 -5.92 11.98
C GLN A 61 10.15 -5.25 10.76
N GLY A 62 9.93 -3.93 10.58
CA GLY A 62 10.62 -3.12 9.58
C GLY A 62 12.14 -3.05 9.82
N ALA A 63 12.56 -2.89 11.07
CA ALA A 63 13.96 -2.90 11.49
C ALA A 63 14.63 -4.29 11.37
N ARG A 64 13.87 -5.38 11.54
CA ARG A 64 14.31 -6.77 11.31
C ARG A 64 14.43 -7.17 9.84
N GLY A 65 14.14 -6.27 8.89
CA GLY A 65 14.47 -6.45 7.47
C GLY A 65 13.43 -7.19 6.63
N GLN A 66 12.12 -7.04 6.91
CA GLN A 66 11.06 -7.61 6.05
C GLN A 66 10.31 -6.62 5.14
N VAL A 67 10.65 -5.33 5.17
CA VAL A 67 10.32 -4.45 4.05
C VAL A 67 11.59 -4.21 3.27
N ASP A 68 11.91 -5.19 2.44
CA ASP A 68 13.07 -5.18 1.57
C ASP A 68 12.96 -3.92 0.68
N ALA A 69 13.81 -2.92 0.92
CA ALA A 69 13.84 -1.71 0.09
C ALA A 69 14.02 -2.08 -1.39
N ALA A 70 14.67 -3.22 -1.65
CA ALA A 70 14.77 -3.84 -2.97
C ALA A 70 13.42 -4.31 -3.54
N VAL A 71 12.51 -4.86 -2.71
CA VAL A 71 11.16 -5.27 -3.14
C VAL A 71 10.29 -4.06 -3.42
N VAL A 72 10.32 -3.02 -2.58
CA VAL A 72 9.58 -1.78 -2.83
C VAL A 72 10.09 -1.09 -4.11
N ARG A 73 11.40 -1.06 -4.31
CA ARG A 73 12.01 -0.52 -5.54
C ARG A 73 11.62 -1.34 -6.77
N LYS A 74 11.68 -2.68 -6.68
CA LYS A 74 11.33 -3.59 -7.78
C LYS A 74 9.85 -3.51 -8.16
N GLU A 75 8.95 -3.47 -7.18
CA GLU A 75 7.53 -3.28 -7.44
C GLU A 75 7.22 -1.87 -7.96
N GLY A 76 7.93 -0.84 -7.48
CA GLY A 76 7.85 0.52 -8.02
C GLY A 76 8.27 0.61 -9.49
N GLU A 77 9.42 0.02 -9.84
CA GLU A 77 9.90 -0.07 -11.22
C GLU A 77 8.92 -0.86 -12.11
N ARG A 78 8.34 -1.96 -11.59
CA ARG A 78 7.35 -2.77 -12.31
C ARG A 78 6.06 -1.97 -12.61
N LEU A 79 5.55 -1.24 -11.62
CA LEU A 79 4.36 -0.39 -11.76
C LEU A 79 4.58 0.70 -12.82
N VAL A 80 5.73 1.38 -12.78
CA VAL A 80 6.09 2.39 -13.78
C VAL A 80 6.20 1.79 -15.18
N ALA A 81 6.78 0.59 -15.31
CA ALA A 81 6.88 -0.12 -16.58
C ALA A 81 5.53 -0.59 -17.14
N GLU A 82 4.59 -0.99 -16.28
CA GLU A 82 3.20 -1.32 -16.68
C GLU A 82 2.42 -0.08 -17.12
N LEU A 83 2.54 1.02 -16.38
CA LEU A 83 1.91 2.30 -16.73
C LEU A 83 2.40 2.82 -18.09
N ARG A 84 3.71 2.73 -18.36
CA ARG A 84 4.31 3.10 -19.65
C ARG A 84 3.70 2.28 -20.80
N ARG A 85 3.69 0.95 -20.66
CA ARG A 85 3.10 0.05 -21.67
C ARG A 85 1.63 0.35 -21.94
N SER A 86 0.85 0.64 -20.89
CA SER A 86 -0.58 0.96 -21.05
C SER A 86 -0.81 2.29 -21.78
N LEU A 87 -0.03 3.33 -21.46
CA LEU A 87 -0.12 4.63 -22.13
C LEU A 87 0.31 4.55 -23.60
N ASP A 88 1.39 3.83 -23.90
CA ASP A 88 1.87 3.64 -25.28
C ASP A 88 0.84 2.89 -26.15
N ALA A 89 0.25 1.82 -25.60
CA ALA A 89 -0.80 1.08 -26.30
C ALA A 89 -2.06 1.93 -26.57
N HIS A 90 -2.47 2.76 -25.60
CA HIS A 90 -3.61 3.66 -25.77
C HIS A 90 -3.33 4.76 -26.82
N ARG A 91 -2.10 5.27 -26.84
CA ARG A 91 -1.61 6.25 -27.82
C ARG A 91 -1.65 5.71 -29.25
N GLU A 92 -1.11 4.51 -29.48
CA GLU A 92 -1.13 3.88 -30.81
C GLU A 92 -2.56 3.64 -31.30
N GLY A 93 -3.44 3.18 -30.40
CA GLY A 93 -4.85 2.94 -30.72
C GLY A 93 -5.63 4.21 -31.12
N LEU A 94 -5.43 5.32 -30.41
CA LEU A 94 -6.10 6.59 -30.72
C LEU A 94 -5.61 7.19 -32.05
N GLY A 95 -4.30 7.17 -32.29
CA GLY A 95 -3.72 7.68 -33.54
C GLY A 95 -4.26 6.96 -34.77
N GLY A 96 -4.23 5.62 -34.76
CA GLY A 96 -4.71 4.82 -35.88
C GLY A 96 -6.20 4.99 -36.16
N ARG A 97 -7.04 5.13 -35.12
CA ARG A 97 -8.49 5.33 -35.28
C ARG A 97 -8.84 6.69 -35.87
N LEU A 98 -8.17 7.76 -35.43
CA LEU A 98 -8.39 9.10 -35.95
C LEU A 98 -7.95 9.21 -37.41
N GLU A 99 -6.78 8.68 -37.74
CA GLU A 99 -6.28 8.68 -39.12
C GLU A 99 -7.21 7.90 -40.07
N THR A 100 -7.66 6.73 -39.62
CA THR A 100 -8.61 5.89 -40.39
C THR A 100 -9.94 6.61 -40.62
N THR A 101 -10.50 7.23 -39.58
CA THR A 101 -11.79 7.94 -39.67
C THR A 101 -11.69 9.17 -40.57
N LEU A 102 -10.59 9.93 -40.47
CA LEU A 102 -10.36 11.10 -41.33
C LEU A 102 -10.19 10.70 -42.79
N LYS A 103 -9.44 9.63 -43.09
CA LYS A 103 -9.32 9.08 -44.44
C LYS A 103 -10.68 8.63 -44.98
N GLU A 104 -11.45 7.87 -44.21
CA GLU A 104 -12.76 7.35 -44.64
C GLU A 104 -13.72 8.46 -45.10
N TRP A 105 -13.71 9.62 -44.43
CA TRP A 105 -14.63 10.71 -44.73
C TRP A 105 -14.10 11.70 -45.77
N PHE A 106 -12.80 11.97 -45.77
CA PHE A 106 -12.21 13.09 -46.50
C PHE A 106 -11.18 12.69 -47.56
N ASP A 107 -10.99 11.40 -47.83
CA ASP A 107 -10.11 10.94 -48.91
C ASP A 107 -10.52 11.55 -50.27
N PRO A 108 -9.58 12.13 -51.03
CA PRO A 108 -9.89 12.86 -52.26
C PRO A 108 -10.54 12.01 -53.36
N GLN A 109 -10.27 10.70 -53.38
CA GLN A 109 -10.76 9.77 -54.40
C GLN A 109 -12.02 9.03 -53.91
N SER A 110 -11.96 8.50 -52.69
CA SER A 110 -12.90 7.53 -52.10
C SER A 110 -13.64 8.02 -50.85
N GLY A 111 -13.40 9.25 -50.41
CA GLY A 111 -14.01 9.81 -49.21
C GLY A 111 -15.50 10.08 -49.39
N LYS A 112 -16.28 9.79 -48.33
CA LYS A 112 -17.74 9.99 -48.32
C LYS A 112 -18.17 11.42 -48.66
N LEU A 113 -17.42 12.43 -48.23
CA LEU A 113 -17.77 13.83 -48.47
C LEU A 113 -17.51 14.27 -49.93
N PRO A 114 -16.30 14.08 -50.52
CA PRO A 114 -16.07 14.34 -51.93
C PRO A 114 -17.04 13.60 -52.86
N GLU A 115 -17.38 12.33 -52.56
CA GLU A 115 -18.39 11.58 -53.31
C GLU A 115 -19.76 12.24 -53.28
N ARG A 116 -20.19 12.73 -52.10
CA ARG A 116 -21.48 13.40 -51.94
C ARG A 116 -21.52 14.74 -52.69
N ILE A 117 -20.44 15.53 -52.62
CA ILE A 117 -20.34 16.81 -53.35
C ILE A 117 -20.31 16.58 -54.87
N ARG A 118 -19.51 15.61 -55.34
CA ARG A 118 -19.50 15.23 -56.77
C ARG A 118 -20.87 14.73 -57.22
N GLY A 119 -21.58 13.97 -56.39
CA GLY A 119 -22.94 13.50 -56.67
C GLY A 119 -23.97 14.63 -56.82
N LEU A 120 -23.82 15.70 -56.01
CA LEU A 120 -24.68 16.89 -56.07
C LEU A 120 -24.43 17.76 -57.31
N VAL A 121 -23.17 17.91 -57.75
CA VAL A 121 -22.74 18.92 -58.73
C VAL A 121 -22.46 18.36 -60.13
N LYS A 122 -22.24 17.05 -60.30
CA LYS A 122 -21.97 16.45 -61.61
C LYS A 122 -23.06 16.79 -62.63
N LYS A 123 -22.71 16.67 -63.91
CA LYS A 123 -23.67 16.72 -65.02
C LYS A 123 -24.73 15.62 -64.81
N ASP A 124 -26.01 15.97 -64.83
CA ASP A 124 -27.17 15.17 -64.41
C ASP A 124 -27.24 14.89 -62.89
N GLY A 125 -26.65 15.76 -62.07
CA GLY A 125 -26.66 15.67 -60.60
C GLY A 125 -27.98 16.10 -59.96
N GLU A 126 -28.09 15.92 -58.64
CA GLU A 126 -29.27 16.32 -57.86
C GLU A 126 -29.59 17.82 -58.01
N LEU A 127 -28.56 18.69 -58.07
CA LEU A 127 -28.73 20.14 -58.21
C LEU A 127 -29.23 20.55 -59.61
N GLU A 128 -28.66 19.96 -60.66
CA GLU A 128 -29.06 20.23 -62.05
C GLU A 128 -30.49 19.76 -62.30
N THR A 129 -30.87 18.60 -61.76
CA THR A 129 -32.24 18.07 -61.82
C THR A 129 -33.27 19.05 -61.21
N VAL A 130 -32.93 19.65 -60.06
CA VAL A 130 -33.79 20.65 -59.40
C VAL A 130 -33.84 21.95 -60.21
N LEU A 131 -32.71 22.41 -60.75
CA LEU A 131 -32.64 23.64 -61.56
C LEU A 131 -33.38 23.50 -62.90
N GLN A 132 -33.24 22.37 -63.61
CA GLN A 132 -34.00 22.08 -64.83
C GLN A 132 -35.51 22.04 -64.56
N ARG A 133 -35.93 21.44 -63.44
CA ARG A 133 -37.34 21.41 -63.05
C ARG A 133 -37.91 22.82 -62.79
N ALA A 134 -37.09 23.71 -62.23
CA ALA A 134 -37.51 25.07 -61.89
C ALA A 134 -37.43 26.05 -63.08
N VAL A 135 -36.38 25.98 -63.91
CA VAL A 135 -35.99 27.02 -64.87
C VAL A 135 -35.63 26.47 -66.27
N GLY A 136 -35.68 25.16 -66.50
CA GLY A 136 -35.33 24.54 -67.79
C GLY A 136 -36.22 24.98 -68.98
N SER A 137 -35.83 24.56 -70.18
CA SER A 137 -36.64 24.75 -71.39
C SER A 137 -37.91 23.89 -71.40
N ASP A 138 -38.88 24.28 -72.24
CA ASP A 138 -40.24 23.73 -72.42
C ASP A 138 -40.72 22.73 -71.36
N GLY A 139 -41.43 23.26 -70.36
CA GLY A 139 -42.05 22.47 -69.28
C GLY A 139 -41.64 22.88 -67.86
N SER A 140 -40.70 23.82 -67.71
CA SER A 140 -40.35 24.34 -66.38
C SER A 140 -41.47 25.15 -65.74
N ALA A 141 -41.49 25.16 -64.40
CA ALA A 141 -42.50 25.89 -63.62
C ALA A 141 -42.52 27.39 -63.96
N LEU A 142 -41.36 27.98 -64.28
CA LEU A 142 -41.25 29.38 -64.68
C LEU A 142 -41.88 29.64 -66.06
N VAL A 143 -41.58 28.79 -67.06
CA VAL A 143 -42.14 28.89 -68.42
C VAL A 143 -43.66 28.68 -68.40
N ALA A 144 -44.17 27.75 -67.60
CA ALA A 144 -45.60 27.56 -67.41
C ALA A 144 -46.28 28.84 -66.88
N THR A 145 -45.68 29.48 -65.88
CA THR A 145 -46.20 30.70 -65.25
C THR A 145 -46.20 31.90 -66.21
N LEU A 146 -45.13 32.06 -66.99
CA LEU A 146 -45.00 33.12 -68.01
C LEU A 146 -45.99 32.91 -69.17
N ARG A 147 -46.21 31.67 -69.61
CA ARG A 147 -47.18 31.35 -70.67
C ARG A 147 -48.62 31.67 -70.25
N THR A 148 -48.97 31.52 -68.97
CA THR A 148 -50.27 31.92 -68.43
C THR A 148 -50.51 33.44 -68.49
N HIS A 149 -49.46 34.25 -68.27
CA HIS A 149 -49.61 35.71 -68.14
C HIS A 149 -49.32 36.50 -69.43
N VAL A 150 -48.49 35.97 -70.33
CA VAL A 150 -48.02 36.69 -71.55
C VAL A 150 -48.18 35.84 -72.82
N GLY A 151 -48.68 34.61 -72.71
CA GLY A 151 -48.91 33.74 -73.86
C GLY A 151 -50.03 34.22 -74.79
N PRO A 152 -50.20 33.61 -75.97
CA PRO A 152 -51.19 34.00 -76.97
C PRO A 152 -52.65 33.94 -76.47
N GLU A 153 -52.92 33.14 -75.43
CA GLU A 153 -54.22 33.00 -74.77
C GLU A 153 -54.42 33.94 -73.55
N SER A 154 -53.41 34.75 -73.22
CA SER A 154 -53.40 35.59 -72.02
C SER A 154 -54.43 36.72 -72.07
N PRO A 155 -54.95 37.18 -70.91
CA PRO A 155 -55.88 38.31 -70.83
C PRO A 155 -55.32 39.58 -71.47
N LEU A 156 -53.99 39.76 -71.41
CA LEU A 156 -53.26 40.90 -71.98
C LEU A 156 -53.34 40.94 -73.52
N MET A 157 -53.29 39.78 -74.19
CA MET A 157 -53.38 39.69 -75.65
C MET A 157 -54.83 39.75 -76.18
N LYS A 158 -55.83 39.43 -75.35
CA LYS A 158 -57.25 39.50 -75.73
C LYS A 158 -57.80 40.93 -75.80
N VAL A 159 -57.22 41.87 -75.04
CA VAL A 159 -57.60 43.31 -75.03
C VAL A 159 -57.07 44.08 -76.25
N LEU A 160 -56.06 43.54 -76.94
CA LEU A 160 -55.40 44.20 -78.09
C LEU A 160 -56.00 43.79 -79.45
N SER A 161 -57.18 43.15 -79.48
CA SER A 161 -57.78 42.62 -80.71
C SER A 161 -58.62 43.69 -81.47
N PRO A 162 -58.40 43.92 -82.78
CA PRO A 162 -58.79 45.17 -83.46
C PRO A 162 -60.07 45.02 -84.30
N SER A 163 -61.21 44.75 -83.67
CA SER A 163 -62.44 44.37 -84.40
C SER A 163 -63.74 45.06 -84.01
N GLN A 164 -63.78 46.39 -83.83
CA GLN A 164 -65.04 47.17 -83.88
C GLN A 164 -64.85 48.56 -84.51
N SER A 165 -65.47 48.74 -85.69
CA SER A 165 -65.58 49.91 -86.58
C SER A 165 -66.47 51.03 -85.96
N GLU A 166 -66.50 52.31 -86.36
CA GLU A 166 -66.55 52.91 -87.70
C GLU A 166 -66.52 54.48 -87.61
N GLY A 167 -66.12 55.20 -88.68
CA GLY A 167 -66.84 56.44 -89.04
C GLY A 167 -66.25 57.86 -88.81
N LEU A 168 -65.02 58.02 -88.35
CA LEU A 168 -64.16 59.23 -88.53
C LEU A 168 -62.66 58.86 -88.49
N LEU A 169 -62.40 57.57 -88.30
CA LEU A 169 -61.12 56.90 -88.08
C LEU A 169 -60.49 56.36 -89.37
N HIS A 170 -61.02 56.63 -90.56
CA HIS A 170 -60.39 56.20 -91.82
C HIS A 170 -59.28 57.18 -92.27
N SER A 171 -59.44 58.48 -91.96
CA SER A 171 -58.42 59.50 -92.25
C SER A 171 -57.34 59.56 -91.17
N LEU A 172 -57.72 59.42 -89.89
CA LEU A 172 -56.75 59.16 -88.81
C LEU A 172 -56.14 57.76 -88.95
N GLY A 173 -56.94 56.80 -89.44
CA GLY A 173 -56.55 55.42 -89.76
C GLY A 173 -55.44 55.38 -90.77
N GLN A 174 -55.53 56.00 -91.95
CA GLN A 174 -54.39 55.96 -92.88
C GLN A 174 -53.11 56.60 -92.34
N ALA A 175 -53.19 57.65 -91.52
CA ALA A 175 -52.02 58.25 -90.91
C ALA A 175 -51.43 57.36 -89.80
N VAL A 176 -52.29 56.80 -88.94
CA VAL A 176 -51.93 55.95 -87.81
C VAL A 176 -51.62 54.52 -88.25
N GLU A 177 -52.19 54.00 -89.33
CA GLU A 177 -51.97 52.68 -89.94
C GLU A 177 -50.71 52.70 -90.79
N LYS A 178 -50.36 53.82 -91.44
CA LYS A 178 -49.03 53.97 -92.01
C LYS A 178 -47.98 54.08 -90.90
N GLN A 179 -48.25 54.82 -89.83
CA GLN A 179 -47.35 54.89 -88.66
C GLN A 179 -47.28 53.56 -87.89
N LEU A 180 -48.39 52.84 -87.74
CA LEU A 180 -48.52 51.55 -87.06
C LEU A 180 -48.03 50.40 -87.93
N ALA A 181 -48.17 50.43 -89.25
CA ALA A 181 -47.55 49.44 -90.13
C ALA A 181 -46.03 49.62 -90.08
N THR A 182 -45.54 50.86 -90.15
CA THR A 182 -44.11 51.15 -89.98
C THR A 182 -43.62 50.75 -88.58
N GLN A 183 -44.39 51.02 -87.52
CA GLN A 183 -44.06 50.60 -86.15
C GLN A 183 -44.25 49.10 -85.92
N ARG A 184 -45.23 48.43 -86.54
CA ARG A 184 -45.48 46.99 -86.44
C ARG A 184 -44.41 46.22 -87.18
N GLU A 185 -44.01 46.68 -88.37
CA GLU A 185 -42.87 46.14 -89.10
C GLU A 185 -41.62 46.30 -88.23
N HIS A 186 -41.41 47.47 -87.62
CA HIS A 186 -40.30 47.70 -86.70
C HIS A 186 -40.39 46.81 -85.44
N ILE A 187 -41.57 46.64 -84.84
CA ILE A 187 -41.78 45.79 -83.66
C ILE A 187 -41.56 44.32 -84.02
N LEU A 188 -42.13 43.81 -85.11
CA LEU A 188 -41.93 42.43 -85.55
C LEU A 188 -40.46 42.18 -85.91
N GLN A 189 -39.77 43.16 -86.51
CA GLN A 189 -38.33 43.08 -86.73
C GLN A 189 -37.53 43.10 -85.42
N GLN A 190 -37.95 43.87 -84.42
CA GLN A 190 -37.32 43.89 -83.09
C GLN A 190 -37.67 42.65 -82.23
N PHE A 191 -38.77 41.94 -82.53
CA PHE A 191 -39.26 40.76 -81.78
C PHE A 191 -39.16 39.44 -82.57
N SER A 192 -38.33 39.37 -83.61
CA SER A 192 -38.03 38.14 -84.36
C SER A 192 -36.73 37.49 -83.87
N LEU A 193 -36.72 36.16 -83.70
CA LEU A 193 -35.49 35.41 -83.36
C LEU A 193 -34.67 35.04 -84.60
N ASP A 194 -35.24 35.16 -85.80
CA ASP A 194 -34.60 34.80 -87.08
C ASP A 194 -33.61 35.87 -87.55
N ARG A 195 -33.65 37.06 -86.93
CA ARG A 195 -32.77 38.18 -87.20
C ARG A 195 -31.85 38.44 -86.02
N SER A 196 -30.55 38.35 -86.28
CA SER A 196 -29.50 38.51 -85.27
C SER A 196 -29.43 39.91 -84.65
N ASP A 197 -30.00 40.94 -85.29
CA ASP A 197 -29.99 42.34 -84.84
C ASP A 197 -31.25 42.77 -84.06
N SER A 198 -32.26 41.88 -83.95
CA SER A 198 -33.50 42.19 -83.24
C SER A 198 -33.28 42.39 -81.73
N ALA A 199 -34.16 43.16 -81.09
CA ALA A 199 -34.12 43.34 -79.63
C ALA A 199 -34.34 42.01 -78.87
N LEU A 200 -35.18 41.11 -79.38
CA LEU A 200 -35.44 39.82 -78.75
C LEU A 200 -34.27 38.84 -78.92
N SER A 201 -33.64 38.77 -80.10
CA SER A 201 -32.42 37.97 -80.31
C SER A 201 -31.28 38.51 -79.46
N ARG A 202 -31.12 39.83 -79.34
CA ARG A 202 -30.14 40.45 -78.44
C ARG A 202 -30.44 40.17 -76.97
N LEU A 203 -31.70 40.18 -76.57
CA LEU A 203 -32.11 39.88 -75.19
C LEU A 203 -31.87 38.40 -74.85
N VAL A 204 -32.22 37.47 -75.75
CA VAL A 204 -31.96 36.03 -75.56
C VAL A 204 -30.47 35.74 -75.55
N GLN A 205 -29.69 36.36 -76.45
CA GLN A 205 -28.23 36.23 -76.41
C GLN A 205 -27.63 36.86 -75.16
N GLU A 206 -28.13 38.00 -74.68
CA GLU A 206 -27.72 38.55 -73.38
C GLU A 206 -28.10 37.63 -72.22
N LEU A 207 -29.26 36.99 -72.26
CA LEU A 207 -29.72 36.04 -71.25
C LEU A 207 -28.91 34.75 -71.26
N GLU A 208 -28.66 34.15 -72.42
CA GLU A 208 -27.81 32.98 -72.60
C GLU A 208 -26.37 33.28 -72.20
N LYS A 209 -25.86 34.46 -72.56
CA LYS A 209 -24.53 34.92 -72.14
C LYS A 209 -24.47 35.12 -70.63
N LYS A 210 -25.41 35.85 -70.03
CA LYS A 210 -25.47 36.03 -68.56
C LYS A 210 -25.69 34.71 -67.83
N HIS A 211 -26.43 33.77 -68.40
CA HIS A 211 -26.64 32.44 -67.83
C HIS A 211 -25.37 31.59 -67.93
N GLY A 212 -24.68 31.62 -69.07
CA GLY A 212 -23.37 30.99 -69.25
C GLY A 212 -22.32 31.57 -68.31
N ASP A 213 -22.30 32.90 -68.15
CA ASP A 213 -21.44 33.62 -67.21
C ASP A 213 -21.78 33.22 -65.76
N LEU A 214 -23.07 33.16 -65.38
CA LEU A 214 -23.50 32.74 -64.06
C LEU A 214 -23.15 31.27 -63.76
N THR A 215 -23.31 30.39 -64.75
CA THR A 215 -22.97 28.96 -64.61
C THR A 215 -21.46 28.78 -64.49
N THR A 216 -20.69 29.56 -65.23
CA THR A 216 -19.22 29.55 -65.18
C THR A 216 -18.70 30.13 -63.87
N GLU A 217 -19.29 31.24 -63.41
CA GLU A 217 -18.97 31.84 -62.10
C GLU A 217 -19.35 30.91 -60.95
N LEU A 218 -20.52 30.27 -61.01
CA LEU A 218 -20.96 29.29 -60.01
C LEU A 218 -20.03 28.08 -59.99
N LYS A 219 -19.65 27.54 -61.16
CA LYS A 219 -18.67 26.45 -61.25
C LYS A 219 -17.33 26.87 -60.67
N GLY A 220 -16.84 28.06 -60.99
CA GLY A 220 -15.61 28.62 -60.42
C GLY A 220 -15.67 28.77 -58.90
N ARG A 221 -16.80 29.22 -58.33
CA ARG A 221 -17.01 29.30 -56.88
C ARG A 221 -17.09 27.91 -56.23
N ILE A 222 -17.74 26.94 -56.86
CA ILE A 222 -17.79 25.56 -56.37
C ILE A 222 -16.39 24.94 -56.39
N ASP A 223 -15.63 25.10 -57.47
CA ASP A 223 -14.25 24.59 -57.57
C ASP A 223 -13.34 25.24 -56.53
N HIS A 224 -13.60 26.51 -56.17
CA HIS A 224 -12.92 27.17 -55.05
C HIS A 224 -13.32 26.56 -53.70
N VAL A 225 -14.61 26.28 -53.46
CA VAL A 225 -15.07 25.62 -52.23
C VAL A 225 -14.47 24.21 -52.13
N VAL A 226 -14.50 23.42 -53.20
CA VAL A 226 -13.90 22.07 -53.23
C VAL A 226 -12.41 22.12 -52.90
N ARG A 227 -11.67 23.12 -53.40
CA ARG A 227 -10.26 23.33 -53.05
C ARG A 227 -10.04 23.70 -51.59
N GLU A 228 -10.87 24.58 -51.02
CA GLU A 228 -10.83 24.91 -49.59
C GLU A 228 -11.14 23.70 -48.68
N PHE A 229 -11.86 22.71 -49.20
CA PHE A 229 -12.17 21.44 -48.52
C PHE A 229 -11.41 20.23 -49.09
N SER A 230 -10.27 20.45 -49.76
CA SER A 230 -9.39 19.37 -50.25
C SER A 230 -8.25 19.09 -49.25
N MET A 231 -7.79 17.85 -49.12
CA MET A 231 -6.58 17.55 -48.33
C MET A 231 -5.26 17.70 -49.11
N ASP A 232 -5.34 17.74 -50.44
CA ASP A 232 -4.17 17.75 -51.33
C ASP A 232 -3.65 19.16 -51.62
N GLU A 233 -4.44 20.18 -51.31
CA GLU A 233 -4.11 21.59 -51.54
C GLU A 233 -3.40 22.20 -50.32
N GLU A 234 -2.14 22.63 -50.51
CA GLU A 234 -1.38 23.37 -49.50
C GLU A 234 -2.04 24.72 -49.22
N GLY A 235 -2.81 24.79 -48.12
CA GLY A 235 -3.49 26.00 -47.67
C GLY A 235 -4.99 25.85 -47.43
N SER A 236 -5.59 24.71 -47.80
CA SER A 236 -7.01 24.47 -47.59
C SER A 236 -7.42 24.54 -46.11
N ALA A 237 -8.69 24.79 -45.83
CA ALA A 237 -9.22 24.81 -44.47
C ALA A 237 -9.11 23.45 -43.79
N LEU A 238 -9.29 22.35 -44.54
CA LEU A 238 -9.13 20.99 -44.00
C LEU A 238 -7.69 20.64 -43.70
N LYS A 239 -6.74 20.97 -44.59
CA LYS A 239 -5.32 20.74 -44.34
C LYS A 239 -4.85 21.53 -43.11
N ARG A 240 -5.27 22.79 -42.99
CA ARG A 240 -5.02 23.61 -41.79
C ARG A 240 -5.63 23.02 -40.52
N LEU A 241 -6.83 22.44 -40.60
CA LEU A 241 -7.48 21.79 -39.45
C LEU A 241 -6.73 20.50 -39.06
N VAL A 242 -6.40 19.65 -40.03
CA VAL A 242 -5.63 18.42 -39.82
C VAL A 242 -4.26 18.75 -39.23
N ASP A 243 -3.56 19.74 -39.78
CA ASP A 243 -2.25 20.16 -39.28
C ASP A 243 -2.35 20.72 -37.85
N ARG A 244 -3.42 21.47 -37.52
CA ARG A 244 -3.67 21.93 -36.15
C ARG A 244 -3.99 20.77 -35.20
N VAL A 245 -4.77 19.79 -35.65
CA VAL A 245 -5.11 18.60 -34.85
C VAL A 245 -3.87 17.74 -34.63
N ASP A 246 -3.04 17.53 -35.65
CA ASP A 246 -1.76 16.81 -35.55
C ASP A 246 -0.77 17.55 -34.65
N GLN A 247 -0.66 18.87 -34.77
CA GLN A 247 0.14 19.70 -33.85
C GLN A 247 -0.38 19.63 -32.41
N ALA A 248 -1.70 19.67 -32.20
CA ALA A 248 -2.31 19.55 -30.88
C ALA A 248 -2.06 18.16 -30.29
N GLN A 249 -2.20 17.10 -31.08
CA GLN A 249 -1.89 15.72 -30.67
C GLN A 249 -0.41 15.57 -30.31
N LYS A 250 0.51 16.09 -31.12
CA LYS A 250 1.96 16.07 -30.85
C LYS A 250 2.30 16.85 -29.58
N ARG A 251 1.64 17.98 -29.31
CA ARG A 251 1.78 18.71 -28.05
C ARG A 251 1.30 17.92 -26.86
N ILE A 252 0.08 17.39 -26.90
CA ILE A 252 -0.47 16.54 -25.83
C ILE A 252 0.45 15.34 -25.58
N THR A 253 0.97 14.73 -26.64
CA THR A 253 1.90 13.61 -26.52
C THR A 253 3.20 13.99 -25.80
N ARG A 254 3.76 15.18 -26.05
CA ARG A 254 4.94 15.68 -25.32
C ARG A 254 4.63 16.05 -23.88
N GLU A 255 3.44 16.55 -23.59
CA GLU A 255 3.04 16.88 -22.21
C GLU A 255 2.80 15.60 -21.37
N PHE A 256 2.38 14.50 -22.00
CA PHE A 256 1.98 13.25 -21.35
C PHE A 256 2.88 12.05 -21.70
N THR A 257 4.16 12.25 -21.95
CA THR A 257 5.14 11.16 -22.09
C THR A 257 5.88 10.91 -20.78
N LEU A 258 6.40 9.70 -20.55
CA LEU A 258 7.31 9.40 -19.43
C LEU A 258 8.79 9.53 -19.81
N ASP A 259 9.06 9.69 -21.10
CA ASP A 259 10.42 9.62 -21.67
C ASP A 259 11.09 10.99 -21.78
N GLU A 260 10.31 12.07 -21.85
CA GLU A 260 10.84 13.43 -21.81
C GLU A 260 10.80 13.96 -20.37
N GLU A 261 11.96 14.36 -19.84
CA GLU A 261 12.05 14.94 -18.48
C GLU A 261 11.21 16.21 -18.31
N ALA A 262 11.00 16.97 -19.40
CA ALA A 262 10.22 18.21 -19.37
C ALA A 262 8.70 17.99 -19.31
N SER A 263 8.22 16.78 -19.57
CA SER A 263 6.79 16.45 -19.58
C SER A 263 6.18 16.43 -18.17
N ALA A 264 4.86 16.56 -18.06
CA ALA A 264 4.17 16.51 -16.77
C ALA A 264 4.34 15.15 -16.07
N LEU A 265 4.29 14.04 -16.83
CA LEU A 265 4.47 12.69 -16.29
C LEU A 265 5.94 12.37 -16.01
N GLY A 266 6.88 12.85 -16.83
CA GLY A 266 8.31 12.76 -16.56
C GLY A 266 8.70 13.47 -15.26
N ASN A 267 8.16 14.67 -15.02
CA ASN A 267 8.32 15.41 -13.78
C ASN A 267 7.68 14.68 -12.58
N LEU A 268 6.47 14.13 -12.74
CA LEU A 268 5.82 13.35 -11.69
C LEU A 268 6.63 12.10 -11.34
N ARG A 269 7.17 11.38 -12.33
CA ARG A 269 8.08 10.24 -12.13
C ARG A 269 9.30 10.67 -11.33
N LYS A 270 9.94 11.78 -11.71
CA LYS A 270 11.11 12.31 -11.01
C LYS A 270 10.79 12.65 -9.56
N GLN A 271 9.70 13.37 -9.30
CA GLN A 271 9.26 13.70 -7.95
C GLN A 271 8.96 12.44 -7.10
N LEU A 272 8.31 11.43 -7.68
CA LEU A 272 8.07 10.16 -6.99
C LEU A 272 9.37 9.44 -6.64
N LEU A 273 10.33 9.40 -7.56
CA LEU A 273 11.65 8.82 -7.30
C LEU A 273 12.42 9.61 -6.24
N ASP A 274 12.35 10.94 -6.26
CA ASP A 274 13.00 11.80 -5.27
C ASP A 274 12.41 11.57 -3.87
N VAL A 275 11.06 11.48 -3.76
CA VAL A 275 10.37 11.15 -2.51
C VAL A 275 10.76 9.76 -2.01
N LEU A 276 10.86 8.77 -2.89
CA LEU A 276 11.28 7.41 -2.52
C LEU A 276 12.73 7.39 -2.01
N HIS A 277 13.65 8.10 -2.67
CA HIS A 277 15.04 8.22 -2.19
C HIS A 277 15.16 8.95 -0.85
N GLU A 278 14.39 10.02 -0.64
CA GLU A 278 14.34 10.72 0.65
C GLU A 278 13.73 9.85 1.75
N HIS A 279 12.77 8.98 1.41
CA HIS A 279 12.24 8.01 2.35
C HIS A 279 13.27 6.94 2.70
N GLU A 280 14.03 6.44 1.73
CA GLU A 280 15.12 5.47 1.93
C GLU A 280 16.22 6.04 2.83
N LYS A 281 16.69 7.27 2.57
CA LYS A 281 17.68 7.95 3.42
C LYS A 281 17.21 8.09 4.86
N ARG A 282 15.98 8.57 5.07
CA ARG A 282 15.40 8.70 6.42
C ARG A 282 15.30 7.35 7.13
N ASN A 283 14.98 6.30 6.40
CA ASN A 283 14.87 4.95 6.96
C ASN A 283 16.25 4.40 7.39
N VAL A 284 17.29 4.60 6.57
CA VAL A 284 18.67 4.22 6.93
C VAL A 284 19.17 5.02 8.14
N ALA A 285 18.93 6.33 8.18
CA ALA A 285 19.30 7.16 9.32
C ALA A 285 18.59 6.74 10.61
N PHE A 286 17.29 6.41 10.52
CA PHE A 286 16.53 5.85 11.63
C PHE A 286 17.11 4.52 12.12
N GLN A 287 17.44 3.60 11.21
CA GLN A 287 18.07 2.32 11.56
C GLN A 287 19.42 2.51 12.27
N GLN A 288 20.26 3.43 11.79
CA GLN A 288 21.54 3.76 12.45
C GLN A 288 21.33 4.31 13.85
N MET A 289 20.37 5.23 14.03
CA MET A 289 20.03 5.78 15.33
C MET A 289 19.54 4.71 16.31
N VAL A 290 18.71 3.75 15.85
CA VAL A 290 18.24 2.63 16.67
C VAL A 290 19.40 1.73 17.10
N VAL A 291 20.31 1.39 16.18
CA VAL A 291 21.50 0.58 16.50
C VAL A 291 22.41 1.30 17.50
N GLU A 292 22.60 2.61 17.35
CA GLU A 292 23.41 3.41 18.26
C GLU A 292 22.80 3.48 19.66
N GLN A 293 21.48 3.70 19.76
CA GLN A 293 20.77 3.71 21.04
C GLN A 293 20.80 2.34 21.73
N LEU A 294 20.61 1.25 20.98
CA LEU A 294 20.76 -0.12 21.52
C LEU A 294 22.19 -0.40 21.97
N GLY A 295 23.20 0.08 21.22
CA GLY A 295 24.61 -0.03 21.60
C GLY A 295 24.94 0.74 22.88
N ARG A 296 24.36 1.93 23.08
CA ARG A 296 24.50 2.70 24.32
C ARG A 296 23.81 2.01 25.50
N MET A 297 22.63 1.43 25.29
CA MET A 297 21.95 0.63 26.32
C MET A 297 22.73 -0.62 26.68
N GLN A 298 23.31 -1.33 25.71
CA GLN A 298 24.19 -2.47 25.95
C GLN A 298 25.47 -2.06 26.67
N GLY A 299 26.13 -0.98 26.25
CA GLY A 299 27.32 -0.43 26.91
C GLY A 299 27.03 -0.01 28.35
N ALA A 300 25.90 0.64 28.61
CA ALA A 300 25.45 0.98 29.96
C ALA A 300 25.18 -0.28 30.81
N LYS A 301 24.56 -1.32 30.21
CA LYS A 301 24.31 -2.60 30.87
C LYS A 301 25.62 -3.37 31.15
N GLU A 302 26.62 -3.29 30.28
CA GLU A 302 27.96 -3.90 30.45
C GLU A 302 28.84 -3.15 31.46
N GLU A 303 28.70 -1.82 31.56
CA GLU A 303 29.40 -1.00 32.55
C GLU A 303 28.78 -1.16 33.94
N GLU A 304 27.46 -1.35 34.01
CA GLU A 304 26.72 -1.72 35.23
C GLU A 304 27.08 -3.14 35.73
N GLN A 305 27.30 -4.09 34.81
CA GLN A 305 27.75 -5.46 35.11
C GLN A 305 29.12 -5.55 35.80
N ARG A 306 29.96 -4.51 35.72
CA ARG A 306 31.34 -4.52 36.27
C ARG A 306 31.46 -3.91 37.69
N SER A 307 30.40 -3.35 38.25
CA SER A 307 30.46 -2.62 39.52
C SER A 307 30.12 -3.48 40.75
N THR A 308 30.72 -3.16 41.89
CA THR A 308 30.38 -3.68 43.24
C THR A 308 28.94 -3.42 43.67
N ARG A 309 28.19 -2.61 42.91
CA ARG A 309 26.72 -2.48 43.00
C ARG A 309 25.95 -3.77 42.66
N HIS A 310 26.55 -4.71 41.91
CA HIS A 310 25.84 -5.87 41.39
C HIS A 310 25.39 -6.87 42.48
N GLY A 311 26.20 -7.08 43.52
CA GLY A 311 25.80 -7.93 44.67
C GLY A 311 24.56 -7.39 45.38
N LEU A 312 24.57 -6.08 45.70
CA LEU A 312 23.43 -5.39 46.31
C LEU A 312 22.17 -5.42 45.43
N THR A 313 22.31 -5.26 44.10
CA THR A 313 21.16 -5.37 43.19
C THR A 313 20.60 -6.78 43.11
N PHE A 314 21.46 -7.81 43.21
CA PHE A 314 21.03 -9.20 43.20
C PHE A 314 20.34 -9.59 44.51
N GLU A 315 20.89 -9.18 45.65
CA GLU A 315 20.28 -9.33 46.97
C GLU A 315 18.90 -8.65 47.04
N GLN A 316 18.79 -7.44 46.48
CA GLN A 316 17.54 -6.69 46.46
C GLN A 316 16.50 -7.33 45.52
N ALA A 317 16.90 -7.78 44.33
CA ALA A 317 16.02 -8.50 43.43
C ALA A 317 15.53 -9.82 44.04
N LEU A 318 16.41 -10.55 44.74
CA LEU A 318 16.02 -11.74 45.49
C LEU A 318 14.99 -11.39 46.57
N PHE A 319 15.23 -10.31 47.33
CA PHE A 319 14.32 -9.88 48.38
C PHE A 319 12.92 -9.54 47.86
N GLU A 320 12.82 -8.79 46.76
CA GLU A 320 11.52 -8.45 46.16
C GLU A 320 10.73 -9.70 45.79
N ARG A 321 11.40 -10.71 45.22
CA ARG A 321 10.76 -11.97 44.85
C ARG A 321 10.32 -12.79 46.07
N VAL A 322 11.21 -12.90 47.06
CA VAL A 322 10.95 -13.61 48.31
C VAL A 322 9.84 -12.93 49.11
N GLN A 323 9.78 -11.61 49.09
CA GLN A 323 8.74 -10.84 49.73
C GLN A 323 7.37 -11.11 49.10
N ALA A 324 7.28 -11.14 47.76
CA ALA A 324 6.05 -11.49 47.06
C ALA A 324 5.59 -12.91 47.42
N TYR A 325 6.51 -13.88 47.45
CA TYR A 325 6.21 -15.26 47.88
C TYR A 325 5.71 -15.32 49.33
N ALA A 326 6.43 -14.69 50.26
CA ALA A 326 6.09 -14.71 51.68
C ALA A 326 4.72 -14.06 51.94
N GLN A 327 4.41 -12.94 51.30
CA GLN A 327 3.10 -12.29 51.40
C GLN A 327 1.97 -13.19 50.93
N GLY A 328 2.15 -13.89 49.80
CA GLY A 328 1.17 -14.86 49.30
C GLY A 328 0.96 -16.05 50.25
N ALA A 329 1.98 -16.40 51.04
CA ALA A 329 1.95 -17.52 51.99
C ALA A 329 1.55 -17.13 53.42
N GLY A 330 1.26 -15.84 53.67
CA GLY A 330 0.93 -15.32 55.01
C GLY A 330 2.15 -15.14 55.94
N ASP A 331 3.35 -15.16 55.40
CA ASP A 331 4.63 -15.04 56.12
C ASP A 331 5.22 -13.62 55.96
N VAL A 332 6.22 -13.29 56.78
CA VAL A 332 6.87 -11.96 56.77
C VAL A 332 8.32 -12.10 56.34
N ALA A 333 8.67 -11.52 55.18
CA ALA A 333 10.06 -11.41 54.72
C ALA A 333 10.66 -10.05 55.10
N SER A 334 11.90 -10.06 55.60
CA SER A 334 12.67 -8.86 55.97
C SER A 334 14.05 -8.88 55.31
N PHE A 335 14.48 -7.73 54.77
CA PHE A 335 15.82 -7.55 54.22
C PHE A 335 16.80 -7.21 55.35
N THR A 336 17.76 -8.09 55.61
CA THR A 336 18.67 -8.02 56.77
C THR A 336 20.15 -7.89 56.41
N GLY A 337 20.53 -7.95 55.12
CA GLY A 337 21.94 -7.92 54.68
C GLY A 337 22.75 -6.70 55.13
N ASN A 338 22.09 -5.58 55.46
CA ASN A 338 22.76 -4.39 55.97
C ASN A 338 22.90 -4.32 57.50
N GLU A 339 22.17 -5.16 58.22
CA GLU A 339 22.03 -5.14 59.68
C GLU A 339 22.87 -6.22 60.35
N THR A 340 23.46 -5.89 61.50
CA THR A 340 24.13 -6.89 62.34
C THR A 340 23.11 -7.78 63.02
N GLY A 341 23.31 -9.10 62.94
CA GLY A 341 22.44 -10.09 63.58
C GLY A 341 22.77 -10.34 65.05
N LEU A 342 22.47 -11.55 65.52
CA LEU A 342 22.73 -12.01 66.89
C LEU A 342 24.23 -12.13 67.19
N VAL A 343 25.06 -12.34 66.16
CA VAL A 343 26.52 -12.41 66.28
C VAL A 343 27.11 -11.02 66.05
N ARG A 344 27.99 -10.59 66.98
CA ARG A 344 28.58 -9.25 66.96
C ARG A 344 29.36 -9.00 65.66
N ASN A 345 29.03 -7.91 64.98
CA ASN A 345 29.63 -7.47 63.70
C ASN A 345 29.44 -8.47 62.53
N ASP A 346 28.49 -9.41 62.63
CA ASP A 346 28.17 -10.33 61.55
C ASP A 346 26.88 -9.90 60.84
N LYS A 347 26.95 -9.75 59.51
CA LYS A 347 25.84 -9.32 58.66
C LYS A 347 25.27 -10.44 57.78
N LYS A 348 25.82 -11.65 57.87
CA LYS A 348 25.35 -12.81 57.11
C LYS A 348 23.86 -13.08 57.34
N GLY A 349 23.19 -13.57 56.31
CA GLY A 349 21.74 -13.67 56.20
C GLY A 349 21.18 -12.41 55.58
N ASP A 350 21.09 -12.39 54.25
CA ASP A 350 20.61 -11.27 53.46
C ASP A 350 19.11 -11.05 53.61
N VAL A 351 18.33 -12.13 53.68
CA VAL A 351 16.88 -12.10 53.84
C VAL A 351 16.47 -13.08 54.94
N VAL A 352 15.50 -12.71 55.76
CA VAL A 352 14.87 -13.60 56.73
C VAL A 352 13.38 -13.65 56.49
N ILE A 353 12.82 -14.86 56.36
CA ILE A 353 11.38 -15.12 56.36
C ILE A 353 11.01 -15.62 57.75
N GLN A 354 10.05 -14.95 58.39
CA GLN A 354 9.41 -15.42 59.61
C GLN A 354 8.03 -15.98 59.28
N LEU A 355 7.77 -17.23 59.68
CA LEU A 355 6.48 -17.88 59.45
C LEU A 355 5.37 -17.18 60.23
N GLY A 356 4.25 -16.96 59.55
CA GLY A 356 3.08 -16.27 60.10
C GLY A 356 2.44 -16.99 61.29
N PRO A 357 1.55 -16.31 62.03
CA PRO A 357 0.89 -16.87 63.21
C PRO A 357 -0.04 -18.05 62.89
N ASP A 358 -0.53 -18.15 61.66
CA ASP A 358 -1.44 -19.22 61.20
C ASP A 358 -0.68 -20.46 60.71
N ALA A 359 0.65 -20.43 60.66
CA ALA A 359 1.47 -21.56 60.25
C ALA A 359 1.70 -22.55 61.40
N VAL A 360 1.84 -23.85 61.08
CA VAL A 360 2.15 -24.90 62.06
C VAL A 360 3.43 -24.61 62.85
N ALA A 361 4.44 -24.03 62.19
CA ALA A 361 5.69 -23.58 62.82
C ALA A 361 5.70 -22.05 63.01
N ALA A 362 4.62 -21.50 63.58
CA ALA A 362 4.48 -20.06 63.79
C ALA A 362 5.70 -19.45 64.50
N GLY A 363 6.24 -18.37 63.91
CA GLY A 363 7.40 -17.66 64.44
C GLY A 363 8.78 -18.27 64.13
N ALA A 364 8.84 -19.48 63.56
CA ALA A 364 10.09 -20.04 63.06
C ALA A 364 10.62 -19.25 61.85
N ARG A 365 11.93 -19.33 61.62
CA ARG A 365 12.66 -18.46 60.69
C ARG A 365 13.44 -19.26 59.65
N ILE A 366 13.35 -18.80 58.41
CA ILE A 366 14.17 -19.25 57.30
C ILE A 366 15.11 -18.10 56.94
N VAL A 367 16.41 -18.37 56.88
CA VAL A 367 17.39 -17.37 56.41
C VAL A 367 17.77 -17.68 54.98
N LEU A 368 17.97 -16.64 54.18
CA LEU A 368 18.49 -16.74 52.83
C LEU A 368 19.80 -15.98 52.74
N GLU A 369 20.74 -16.56 51.99
CA GLU A 369 22.00 -15.94 51.62
C GLU A 369 22.14 -15.97 50.09
N ALA A 370 22.46 -14.84 49.48
CA ALA A 370 22.60 -14.67 48.05
C ALA A 370 24.08 -14.50 47.70
N LYS A 371 24.57 -15.26 46.71
CA LYS A 371 25.94 -15.10 46.24
C LYS A 371 26.03 -15.03 44.73
N GLN A 372 26.70 -13.96 44.29
CA GLN A 372 27.07 -13.76 42.90
C GLN A 372 28.61 -13.70 42.76
N ASP A 373 29.28 -14.81 43.07
CA ASP A 373 30.74 -14.94 43.02
C ASP A 373 31.14 -16.32 42.48
N GLN A 374 31.84 -16.35 41.34
CA GLN A 374 32.27 -17.59 40.66
C GLN A 374 33.29 -18.40 41.45
N SER A 375 33.99 -17.77 42.40
CA SER A 375 34.98 -18.45 43.25
C SER A 375 34.35 -19.27 44.38
N TYR A 376 33.03 -19.13 44.58
CA TYR A 376 32.34 -19.73 45.71
C TYR A 376 32.00 -21.20 45.48
N SER A 377 32.61 -22.09 46.26
CA SER A 377 32.31 -23.52 46.19
C SER A 377 31.13 -23.90 47.08
N MET A 378 30.52 -25.06 46.81
CA MET A 378 29.44 -25.61 47.65
C MET A 378 29.83 -25.76 49.12
N ARG A 379 31.11 -26.03 49.40
CA ARG A 379 31.61 -26.11 50.76
C ARG A 379 31.55 -24.74 51.47
N HIS A 380 32.00 -23.69 50.81
CA HIS A 380 31.96 -22.34 51.38
C HIS A 380 30.52 -21.86 51.55
N ALA A 381 29.63 -22.15 50.59
CA ALA A 381 28.20 -21.87 50.70
C ALA A 381 27.57 -22.57 51.92
N ALA A 382 27.91 -23.84 52.16
CA ALA A 382 27.44 -24.58 53.32
C ALA A 382 27.93 -23.99 54.66
N GLU A 383 29.20 -23.59 54.71
CA GLU A 383 29.78 -22.94 55.90
C GLU A 383 29.16 -21.55 56.14
N GLU A 384 28.89 -20.79 55.08
CA GLU A 384 28.28 -19.46 55.16
C GLU A 384 26.80 -19.50 55.55
N ILE A 385 26.00 -20.40 54.96
CA ILE A 385 24.58 -20.50 55.32
C ILE A 385 24.39 -21.00 56.76
N ALA A 386 25.27 -21.89 57.24
CA ALA A 386 25.26 -22.31 58.63
C ALA A 386 25.60 -21.15 59.59
N ALA A 387 26.55 -20.29 59.20
CA ALA A 387 26.84 -19.07 59.95
C ALA A 387 25.67 -18.07 59.93
N ALA A 388 25.03 -17.89 58.76
CA ALA A 388 23.85 -17.03 58.60
C ALA A 388 22.68 -17.51 59.48
N ARG A 389 22.44 -18.82 59.57
CA ARG A 389 21.42 -19.40 60.46
C ARG A 389 21.69 -19.08 61.93
N ASN A 390 22.92 -19.27 62.38
CA ASN A 390 23.32 -18.92 63.75
C ASN A 390 23.18 -17.41 64.00
N ASN A 391 23.52 -16.57 63.01
CA ASN A 391 23.41 -15.12 63.12
C ASN A 391 21.96 -14.63 63.17
N ARG A 392 21.03 -15.29 62.47
CA ARG A 392 19.62 -14.87 62.39
C ARG A 392 18.67 -15.65 63.29
N GLY A 393 19.16 -16.69 63.96
CA GLY A 393 18.36 -17.61 64.76
C GLY A 393 17.35 -18.36 63.90
N ALA A 394 17.78 -18.83 62.73
CA ALA A 394 16.94 -19.53 61.76
C ALA A 394 17.15 -21.05 61.82
N GLU A 395 16.06 -21.81 61.70
CA GLU A 395 16.05 -23.27 61.70
C GLU A 395 16.56 -23.85 60.38
N VAL A 396 16.27 -23.17 59.27
CA VAL A 396 16.60 -23.61 57.91
C VAL A 396 17.26 -22.47 57.13
N GLY A 397 18.25 -22.82 56.32
CA GLY A 397 18.93 -21.90 55.43
C GLY A 397 18.64 -22.20 53.95
N VAL A 398 18.47 -21.17 53.14
CA VAL A 398 18.43 -21.26 51.68
C VAL A 398 19.60 -20.47 51.10
N PHE A 399 20.50 -21.14 50.41
CA PHE A 399 21.61 -20.48 49.72
C PHE A 399 21.29 -20.35 48.24
N VAL A 400 21.33 -19.12 47.74
CA VAL A 400 20.96 -18.77 46.37
C VAL A 400 22.22 -18.39 45.58
N PHE A 401 22.59 -19.25 44.64
CA PHE A 401 23.64 -18.94 43.67
C PHE A 401 23.04 -18.19 42.48
N SER A 402 23.68 -17.09 42.08
CA SER A 402 23.40 -16.52 40.75
C SER A 402 23.77 -17.54 39.67
N LYS A 403 22.92 -17.74 38.66
CA LYS A 403 23.21 -18.59 37.48
C LYS A 403 24.51 -18.22 36.78
N ARG A 404 24.92 -16.95 36.86
CA ARG A 404 26.18 -16.44 36.28
C ARG A 404 27.42 -16.88 37.03
N SER A 405 27.27 -17.24 38.30
CA SER A 405 28.36 -17.61 39.20
C SER A 405 28.24 -18.99 39.81
N ALA A 406 27.19 -19.73 39.48
CA ALA A 406 26.99 -21.08 39.97
C ALA A 406 28.17 -21.98 39.53
N PRO A 407 28.76 -22.76 40.44
CA PRO A 407 29.82 -23.72 40.10
C PRO A 407 29.38 -24.70 39.00
N GLU A 408 30.32 -25.08 38.12
CA GLU A 408 30.05 -26.07 37.09
C GLU A 408 29.62 -27.41 37.69
N GLY A 409 28.55 -28.00 37.14
CA GLY A 409 28.00 -29.29 37.58
C GLY A 409 27.10 -29.21 38.82
N LEU A 410 26.80 -28.01 39.33
CA LEU A 410 25.83 -27.85 40.41
C LEU A 410 24.41 -28.15 39.92
N LYS A 411 23.64 -28.86 40.75
CA LYS A 411 22.21 -29.07 40.54
C LYS A 411 21.44 -27.76 40.75
N VAL A 412 20.40 -27.53 39.96
CA VAL A 412 19.57 -26.31 40.07
C VAL A 412 18.88 -26.22 41.43
N LEU A 413 18.50 -27.36 41.99
CA LEU A 413 17.95 -27.46 43.34
C LEU A 413 18.53 -28.69 44.04
N GLN A 414 19.03 -28.50 45.25
CA GLN A 414 19.59 -29.57 46.08
C GLN A 414 19.43 -29.27 47.57
N ARG A 415 18.88 -30.21 48.34
CA ARG A 415 18.94 -30.20 49.81
C ARG A 415 20.23 -30.82 50.33
N MET A 416 20.74 -30.25 51.42
CA MET A 416 21.80 -30.84 52.22
C MET A 416 21.49 -30.64 53.71
N GLY A 417 21.03 -31.71 54.36
CA GLY A 417 20.61 -31.67 55.76
C GLY A 417 19.37 -30.79 55.94
N SER A 418 19.52 -29.71 56.73
CA SER A 418 18.49 -28.70 56.97
C SER A 418 18.52 -27.55 55.96
N ASP A 419 19.51 -27.49 55.07
CA ASP A 419 19.71 -26.35 54.19
C ASP A 419 19.37 -26.72 52.74
N VAL A 420 18.92 -25.72 51.98
CA VAL A 420 18.54 -25.84 50.57
C VAL A 420 19.45 -24.95 49.73
N PHE A 421 19.95 -25.48 48.63
CA PHE A 421 20.81 -24.77 47.69
C PHE A 421 20.08 -24.68 46.35
N VAL A 422 20.01 -23.47 45.79
CA VAL A 422 19.29 -23.20 44.55
C VAL A 422 20.09 -22.28 43.65
N VAL A 423 19.99 -22.52 42.34
CA VAL A 423 20.51 -21.62 41.30
C VAL A 423 19.36 -20.78 40.77
N TRP A 424 19.52 -19.46 40.81
CA TRP A 424 18.51 -18.48 40.39
C TRP A 424 19.13 -17.34 39.59
N ASP A 425 18.38 -16.75 38.67
CA ASP A 425 18.79 -15.59 37.88
C ASP A 425 17.67 -14.56 37.87
N ALA A 426 17.98 -13.35 38.36
CA ALA A 426 17.04 -12.25 38.44
C ALA A 426 16.51 -11.80 37.06
N GLU A 427 17.22 -12.12 35.97
CA GLU A 427 16.80 -11.77 34.61
C GLU A 427 16.10 -12.93 33.87
N ASP A 428 15.96 -14.12 34.50
CA ASP A 428 15.36 -15.32 33.90
C ASP A 428 14.17 -15.81 34.72
N GLU A 429 12.96 -15.41 34.32
CA GLU A 429 11.70 -15.81 34.98
C GLU A 429 11.51 -17.34 35.03
N SER A 430 12.11 -18.10 34.10
CA SER A 430 12.03 -19.56 34.15
C SER A 430 12.75 -20.16 35.36
N SER A 431 13.74 -19.43 35.91
CA SER A 431 14.47 -19.83 37.11
C SER A 431 13.69 -19.56 38.40
N ASP A 432 12.62 -18.74 38.36
CA ASP A 432 11.78 -18.43 39.53
C ASP A 432 11.11 -19.69 40.09
N THR A 433 10.75 -20.64 39.23
CA THR A 433 10.15 -21.91 39.64
C THR A 433 11.07 -22.71 40.56
N ALA A 434 12.38 -22.68 40.31
CA ALA A 434 13.36 -23.36 41.16
C ALA A 434 13.50 -22.66 42.52
N LEU A 435 13.48 -21.32 42.54
CA LEU A 435 13.49 -20.54 43.78
C LEU A 435 12.23 -20.78 44.62
N GLU A 436 11.04 -20.79 44.02
CA GLU A 436 9.79 -21.10 44.71
C GLU A 436 9.79 -22.52 45.27
N ALA A 437 10.29 -23.49 44.52
CA ALA A 437 10.48 -24.86 44.99
C ALA A 437 11.45 -24.92 46.19
N ALA A 438 12.52 -24.13 46.17
CA ALA A 438 13.47 -24.03 47.29
C ALA A 438 12.81 -23.44 48.54
N LEU A 439 12.02 -22.37 48.39
CA LEU A 439 11.28 -21.73 49.49
C LEU A 439 10.23 -22.67 50.08
N LEU A 440 9.48 -23.37 49.23
CA LEU A 440 8.51 -24.36 49.65
C LEU A 440 9.19 -25.50 50.41
N LEU A 441 10.31 -26.00 49.89
CA LEU A 441 11.10 -27.02 50.54
C LEU A 441 11.61 -26.56 51.91
N ALA A 442 12.12 -25.32 51.99
CA ALA A 442 12.58 -24.73 53.23
C ALA A 442 11.46 -24.62 54.27
N LYS A 443 10.28 -24.12 53.87
CA LYS A 443 9.09 -24.05 54.73
C LYS A 443 8.64 -25.42 55.20
N ALA A 444 8.70 -26.42 54.33
CA ALA A 444 8.39 -27.80 54.67
C ALA A 444 9.37 -28.36 55.72
N LEU A 445 10.68 -28.10 55.56
CA LEU A 445 11.70 -28.52 56.52
C LEU A 445 11.56 -27.86 57.88
N VAL A 446 11.27 -26.55 57.92
CA VAL A 446 11.00 -25.83 59.18
C VAL A 446 9.75 -26.38 59.86
N THR A 447 8.69 -26.63 59.10
CA THR A 447 7.45 -27.21 59.62
C THR A 447 7.70 -28.58 60.23
N ARG A 448 8.48 -29.43 59.55
CA ARG A 448 8.85 -30.75 60.07
C ARG A 448 9.63 -30.66 61.37
N ALA A 449 10.64 -29.79 61.44
CA ALA A 449 11.45 -29.60 62.64
C ALA A 449 10.65 -29.08 63.85
N ALA A 450 9.56 -28.34 63.60
CA ALA A 450 8.61 -27.93 64.63
C ALA A 450 7.70 -29.08 65.08
N THR A 451 7.16 -29.87 64.13
CA THR A 451 6.28 -31.01 64.43
C THR A 451 7.00 -32.21 65.04
N GLU A 452 8.31 -32.38 64.85
CA GLU A 452 9.08 -33.41 65.58
C GLU A 452 9.07 -33.18 67.11
N LYS A 453 8.65 -32.00 67.59
CA LYS A 453 8.50 -31.67 69.03
C LYS A 453 7.10 -31.94 69.58
N ASP A 454 6.09 -32.04 68.72
CA ASP A 454 4.70 -32.32 69.07
C ASP A 454 4.31 -33.66 68.41
N GLU A 455 4.27 -34.75 69.19
CA GLU A 455 4.01 -36.11 68.70
C GLU A 455 2.62 -36.25 68.01
N GLU A 456 2.48 -35.91 66.73
CA GLU A 456 1.64 -36.58 65.70
C GLU A 456 1.57 -35.87 64.34
N ALA A 457 1.34 -36.69 63.29
CA ALA A 457 0.62 -36.38 62.04
C ALA A 457 1.37 -35.95 60.75
N VAL A 458 2.61 -36.38 60.50
CA VAL A 458 3.16 -36.41 59.12
C VAL A 458 3.81 -37.76 58.84
N ASP A 459 3.39 -38.42 57.75
CA ASP A 459 4.06 -39.62 57.22
C ASP A 459 5.45 -39.21 56.69
N PRO A 460 6.54 -39.55 57.41
CA PRO A 460 7.88 -39.06 57.09
C PRO A 460 8.37 -39.61 55.76
N GLU A 461 7.93 -40.81 55.35
CA GLU A 461 8.32 -41.42 54.09
C GLU A 461 7.66 -40.73 52.90
N ARG A 462 6.37 -40.38 53.02
CA ARG A 462 5.64 -39.64 51.99
C ARG A 462 6.23 -38.24 51.79
N PHE A 463 6.63 -37.60 52.88
CA PHE A 463 7.26 -36.29 52.87
C PHE A 463 8.64 -36.31 52.19
N GLU A 464 9.53 -37.22 52.59
CA GLU A 464 10.85 -37.36 51.96
C GLU A 464 10.74 -37.73 50.46
N ARG A 465 9.76 -38.54 50.08
CA ARG A 465 9.49 -38.84 48.66
C ARG A 465 9.08 -37.60 47.87
N ALA A 466 8.18 -36.78 48.41
CA ALA A 466 7.75 -35.55 47.75
C ALA A 466 8.91 -34.56 47.55
N ILE A 467 9.82 -34.47 48.52
CA ILE A 467 11.05 -33.66 48.41
C ILE A 467 11.92 -34.15 47.25
N LEU A 468 12.22 -35.46 47.24
CA LEU A 468 13.05 -36.07 46.21
C LEU A 468 12.45 -35.91 44.80
N ASP A 469 11.13 -36.01 44.67
CA ASP A 469 10.44 -35.80 43.41
C ASP A 469 10.55 -34.34 42.94
N ILE A 470 10.38 -33.36 43.83
CA ILE A 470 10.54 -31.93 43.51
C ILE A 470 11.98 -31.63 43.05
N GLU A 471 13.00 -32.13 43.77
CA GLU A 471 14.39 -31.98 43.37
C GLU A 471 14.65 -32.59 41.98
N LYS A 472 14.14 -33.81 41.75
CA LYS A 472 14.31 -34.51 40.47
C LYS A 472 13.63 -33.75 39.32
N HIS A 473 12.41 -33.26 39.54
CA HIS A 473 11.67 -32.52 38.52
C HIS A 473 12.32 -31.18 38.18
N ALA A 474 12.80 -30.42 39.18
CA ALA A 474 13.52 -29.17 38.96
C ALA A 474 14.79 -29.37 38.12
N ASN A 475 15.56 -30.41 38.43
CA ASN A 475 16.78 -30.73 37.67
C ASN A 475 16.50 -31.26 36.26
N ASN A 476 15.46 -32.08 36.09
CA ASN A 476 15.05 -32.53 34.75
C ASN A 476 14.60 -31.37 33.85
N LEU A 477 13.93 -30.37 34.42
CA LEU A 477 13.49 -29.18 33.67
C LEU A 477 14.70 -28.38 33.16
N ASP A 478 15.75 -28.26 33.97
CA ASP A 478 17.01 -27.63 33.57
C ASP A 478 17.71 -28.39 32.44
N ASP A 479 17.76 -29.72 32.50
CA ASP A 479 18.33 -30.54 31.43
C ASP A 479 17.59 -30.36 30.10
N VAL A 480 16.25 -30.32 30.14
CA VAL A 480 15.41 -30.05 28.97
C VAL A 480 15.65 -28.65 28.43
N THR A 481 15.80 -27.66 29.31
CA THR A 481 16.11 -26.28 28.94
C THR A 481 17.45 -26.19 28.22
N LYS A 482 18.51 -26.78 28.79
CA LYS A 482 19.85 -26.86 28.16
C LYS A 482 19.82 -27.53 26.79
N ALA A 483 19.05 -28.60 26.63
CA ALA A 483 18.86 -29.26 25.34
C ALA A 483 18.18 -28.32 24.32
N ALA A 484 17.13 -27.60 24.73
CA ALA A 484 16.44 -26.63 23.88
C ALA A 484 17.35 -25.47 23.46
N GLU A 485 18.20 -24.96 24.35
CA GLU A 485 19.17 -23.91 24.02
C GLU A 485 20.23 -24.39 23.03
N THR A 486 20.68 -25.64 23.17
CA THR A 486 21.60 -26.28 22.22
C THR A 486 20.95 -26.39 20.85
N ILE A 487 19.68 -26.77 20.76
CA ILE A 487 18.92 -26.82 19.51
C ILE A 487 18.78 -25.42 18.89
N ARG A 488 18.43 -24.41 19.70
CA ARG A 488 18.32 -23.01 19.26
C ARG A 488 19.64 -22.52 18.64
N SER A 489 20.75 -22.70 19.34
CA SER A 489 22.08 -22.29 18.84
C SER A 489 22.49 -23.05 17.58
N GLY A 490 22.14 -24.34 17.48
CA GLY A 490 22.31 -25.13 16.26
C GLY A 490 21.50 -24.57 15.08
N ALA A 491 20.24 -24.22 15.31
CA ALA A 491 19.38 -23.61 14.29
C ALA A 491 19.93 -22.25 13.83
N ASP A 492 20.40 -21.39 14.75
CA ASP A 492 21.00 -20.10 14.41
C ASP A 492 22.25 -20.25 13.53
N ARG A 493 23.10 -21.24 13.82
CA ARG A 493 24.26 -21.57 12.98
C ARG A 493 23.84 -22.03 11.58
N ILE A 494 22.81 -22.86 11.47
CA ILE A 494 22.27 -23.33 10.18
C ILE A 494 21.74 -22.13 9.38
N LEU A 495 20.91 -21.27 9.99
CA LEU A 495 20.36 -20.09 9.34
C LEU A 495 21.45 -19.12 8.87
N THR A 496 22.47 -18.91 9.72
CA THR A 496 23.63 -18.11 9.36
C THR A 496 24.35 -18.69 8.14
N ARG A 497 24.55 -20.02 8.10
CA ARG A 497 25.19 -20.70 6.96
C ARG A 497 24.36 -20.57 5.68
N VAL A 498 23.05 -20.79 5.76
CA VAL A 498 22.11 -20.61 4.64
C VAL A 498 22.21 -19.20 4.07
N ARG A 499 22.25 -18.17 4.92
CA ARG A 499 22.41 -16.78 4.48
C ARG A 499 23.73 -16.56 3.72
N ILE A 500 24.85 -17.04 4.28
CA ILE A 500 26.17 -16.93 3.66
C ILE A 500 26.18 -17.61 2.29
N ASP A 501 25.63 -18.82 2.19
CA ASP A 501 25.61 -19.59 0.93
C ASP A 501 24.67 -18.94 -0.11
N GLN A 502 23.53 -18.37 0.31
CA GLN A 502 22.65 -17.60 -0.59
C GLN A 502 23.35 -16.36 -1.17
N ASP A 503 24.10 -15.62 -0.35
CA ASP A 503 24.83 -14.43 -0.79
C ASP A 503 26.01 -14.81 -1.71
N ALA A 504 26.67 -15.93 -1.47
CA ALA A 504 27.69 -16.47 -2.38
C ALA A 504 27.06 -16.91 -3.72
N PHE A 505 25.92 -17.61 -3.69
CA PHE A 505 25.23 -18.07 -4.88
C PHE A 505 24.73 -16.91 -5.75
N ARG A 506 24.17 -15.85 -5.16
CA ARG A 506 23.77 -14.63 -5.88
C ARG A 506 24.94 -13.98 -6.61
N ARG A 507 26.09 -13.86 -5.94
CA ARG A 507 27.31 -13.31 -6.55
C ARG A 507 27.76 -14.12 -7.77
N GLN A 508 27.71 -15.45 -7.69
CA GLN A 508 28.05 -16.30 -8.84
C GLN A 508 27.04 -16.15 -10.00
N ILE A 509 25.75 -15.98 -9.72
CA ILE A 509 24.75 -15.71 -10.77
C ILE A 509 25.03 -14.38 -11.47
N GLU A 510 25.36 -13.33 -10.72
CA GLU A 510 25.70 -12.02 -11.29
C GLU A 510 26.97 -12.07 -12.16
N GLU A 511 27.98 -12.80 -11.71
CA GLU A 511 29.21 -13.03 -12.47
C GLU A 511 28.95 -13.81 -13.76
N LEU A 512 28.15 -14.87 -13.70
CA LEU A 512 27.75 -15.62 -14.90
C LEU A 512 26.96 -14.76 -15.89
N ARG A 513 26.06 -13.90 -15.40
CA ARG A 513 25.33 -12.94 -16.26
C ARG A 513 26.29 -11.99 -16.97
N ARG A 514 27.25 -11.41 -16.25
CA ARG A 514 28.29 -10.56 -16.86
C ARG A 514 29.07 -11.27 -17.95
N LEU A 515 29.46 -12.52 -17.73
CA LEU A 515 30.19 -13.32 -18.73
C LEU A 515 29.32 -13.61 -19.96
N LEU A 516 28.03 -13.88 -19.78
CA LEU A 516 27.08 -14.11 -20.88
C LEU A 516 26.82 -12.84 -21.69
N ASP A 517 26.71 -11.69 -21.05
CA ASP A 517 26.54 -10.40 -21.74
C ASP A 517 27.80 -10.07 -22.57
N ALA A 518 29.00 -10.29 -22.01
CA ALA A 518 30.26 -10.09 -22.73
C ALA A 518 30.42 -11.02 -23.96
N LEU A 519 29.86 -12.24 -23.92
CA LEU A 519 29.83 -13.16 -25.05
C LEU A 519 28.82 -12.76 -26.13
N ARG A 520 27.81 -11.97 -25.78
CA ARG A 520 26.78 -11.50 -26.70
C ARG A 520 27.19 -10.23 -27.47
N ASP A 521 28.09 -9.46 -26.88
CA ASP A 521 28.68 -8.25 -27.45
C ASP A 521 29.97 -8.52 -28.26
N ALA A 522 30.45 -9.77 -28.27
CA ALA A 522 31.58 -10.26 -29.07
C ALA A 522 31.09 -10.95 -30.35
#